data_AF-A0A8H8N375-F1
#
_entry.id   AF-A0A8H8N375-F1
#
_cell.length_a   1.000
_cell.length_b   1.000
_cell.length_c   1.000
_cell.angle_alpha   90.00
_cell.angle_beta   90.00
_cell.angle_gamma   90.00
#
_symmetry.space_group_name_H-M   'P 1'
#
loop_
_entity.id
_entity.type
_entity.pdbx_description
1 polymer ?
#
loop_
_entity_poly.entity_id
_entity_poly.type
_entity_poly.pdbx_seq_one_letter_code
_entity_poly.pdbx_strand_id
1 'polypeptide(L)'
;MVYIDDIVIFSKTFEDHLDHVDKVLQAIEDSGLTLSPPKCFMGYQSLLLLGQRVSRLGMSTHKEKVDAILQLEEPKDVPTLQTFLGMMTYFSSYIPYYTWIVAPLFHLLRKSPNGDGIN
;
A
#
# COMPACT_ATOMS: atom_id res chain seq x y z
N MET A 1 0.05 29.83 -1.32
CA MET A 1 -1.33 29.32 -1.35
C MET A 1 -1.25 27.87 -0.89
N VAL A 2 -1.85 27.53 0.25
CA VAL A 2 -1.82 26.16 0.80
C VAL A 2 -3.23 25.61 0.66
N TYR A 3 -3.37 24.46 0.00
CA TYR A 3 -4.62 23.73 -0.12
C TYR A 3 -4.49 22.42 0.68
N ILE A 4 -5.47 22.17 1.54
CA ILE A 4 -5.65 20.88 2.22
C ILE A 4 -6.88 20.26 1.55
N ASP A 5 -6.68 19.13 0.88
CA ASP A 5 -7.75 18.48 0.10
C ASP A 5 -8.46 17.39 0.92
N ASP A 6 -7.72 16.64 1.74
CA ASP A 6 -8.25 15.57 2.59
C ASP A 6 -7.70 15.67 4.02
N ILE A 7 -8.58 15.46 5.01
CA ILE A 7 -8.21 15.35 6.43
C ILE A 7 -8.58 13.95 6.91
N VAL A 8 -7.59 13.20 7.39
CA VAL A 8 -7.77 11.84 7.89
C VAL A 8 -7.54 11.81 9.39
N ILE A 9 -8.56 11.37 10.13
CA ILE A 9 -8.53 11.26 11.59
C ILE A 9 -8.50 9.77 11.93
N PHE A 10 -7.54 9.33 12.74
CA PHE A 10 -7.44 7.96 13.22
C PHE A 10 -7.21 7.93 14.72
N SER A 11 -7.73 6.91 15.40
CA SER A 11 -7.69 6.80 16.86
C SER A 11 -7.72 5.34 17.30
N LYS A 12 -7.25 5.05 18.52
CA LYS A 12 -7.16 3.67 19.02
C LYS A 12 -8.49 3.17 19.56
N THR A 13 -9.19 4.01 20.31
CA THR A 13 -10.53 3.74 20.88
C THR A 13 -11.57 4.63 20.22
N PHE A 14 -12.85 4.34 20.45
CA PHE A 14 -13.94 5.16 19.93
C PHE A 14 -14.05 6.48 20.71
N GLU A 15 -13.83 6.42 22.01
CA GLU A 15 -13.81 7.57 22.91
C GLU A 15 -12.72 8.56 22.50
N ASP A 16 -11.50 8.08 22.26
CA ASP A 16 -10.41 8.92 21.74
C ASP A 16 -10.77 9.50 20.36
N HIS A 17 -11.53 8.75 19.55
CA HIS A 17 -11.91 9.19 18.21
C HIS A 17 -12.88 10.37 18.26
N LEU A 18 -13.85 10.35 19.17
CA LEU A 18 -14.75 11.48 19.40
C LEU A 18 -13.96 12.73 19.80
N ASP A 19 -13.04 12.60 20.75
CA ASP A 19 -12.16 13.69 21.19
C ASP A 19 -11.29 14.26 20.06
N HIS A 20 -10.74 13.39 19.19
CA HIS A 20 -9.94 13.84 18.05
C HIS A 20 -10.78 14.52 16.96
N VAL A 21 -11.97 13.99 16.67
CA VAL A 21 -12.90 14.60 15.71
C VAL A 21 -13.27 16.00 16.19
N ASP A 22 -13.61 16.16 17.46
CA ASP A 22 -14.00 17.44 18.03
C ASP A 22 -12.89 18.49 17.93
N LYS A 23 -11.65 18.11 18.28
CA LYS A 23 -10.47 18.98 18.14
C LYS A 23 -10.19 19.40 16.70
N VAL A 24 -10.36 18.48 15.75
CA VAL A 24 -10.13 18.77 14.33
C VAL A 24 -11.23 19.69 13.78
N LEU A 25 -12.49 19.46 14.13
CA LEU A 25 -13.59 20.34 13.73
C LEU A 25 -13.40 21.76 14.30
N GLN A 26 -12.98 21.88 15.56
CA GLN A 26 -12.67 23.19 16.16
C GLN A 26 -11.53 23.90 15.42
N ALA A 27 -10.45 23.18 15.10
CA ALA A 27 -9.33 23.77 14.36
C ALA A 27 -9.73 24.23 12.94
N ILE A 28 -10.63 23.50 12.29
CA ILE A 28 -11.18 23.88 10.98
C ILE A 28 -12.03 25.15 11.11
N GLU A 29 -12.90 25.22 12.11
CA GLU A 29 -13.71 26.40 12.39
C GLU A 29 -12.85 27.63 12.68
N ASP A 30 -11.86 27.50 13.58
CA ASP A 30 -10.95 28.58 13.97
C ASP A 30 -10.12 29.10 12.79
N SER A 31 -9.84 28.24 11.80
CA SER A 31 -9.12 28.59 10.58
C SER A 31 -9.99 29.23 9.49
N GLY A 32 -11.32 29.30 9.70
CA GLY A 32 -12.29 29.78 8.71
C GLY A 32 -12.46 28.85 7.51
N LEU A 33 -12.05 27.58 7.63
CA LEU A 33 -12.26 26.56 6.60
C LEU A 33 -13.67 25.97 6.70
N THR A 34 -14.21 25.56 5.56
CA THR A 34 -15.52 24.89 5.50
C THR A 34 -15.37 23.50 4.91
N LEU A 35 -16.03 22.53 5.55
CA LEU A 35 -16.12 21.16 5.04
C LEU A 35 -17.36 21.02 4.15
N SER A 36 -17.28 20.16 3.14
CA SER A 36 -18.43 19.76 2.33
C SER A 36 -19.06 18.51 2.96
N PRO A 37 -20.24 18.60 3.62
CA PRO A 37 -20.85 17.45 4.32
C PRO A 37 -21.04 16.20 3.43
N PRO A 38 -21.43 16.31 2.14
CA PRO A 38 -21.54 15.15 1.25
C PRO A 38 -20.22 14.43 0.97
N LYS A 39 -19.07 15.07 1.26
CA LYS A 39 -17.73 14.52 1.08
C LYS A 39 -17.08 14.09 2.41
N CYS A 40 -17.78 14.27 3.53
CA CYS A 40 -17.29 13.88 4.85
C CYS A 40 -17.73 12.45 5.14
N PHE A 41 -16.76 11.55 5.27
CA PHE A 41 -16.99 10.14 5.57
C PHE A 41 -16.54 9.85 7.00
N MET A 42 -17.47 9.49 7.90
CA MET A 42 -17.20 9.33 9.34
C MET A 42 -17.58 7.94 9.85
N GLY A 43 -16.94 7.49 10.94
CA GLY A 43 -17.34 6.30 11.69
C GLY A 43 -16.96 4.95 11.06
N TYR A 44 -16.07 4.95 10.07
CA TYR A 44 -15.63 3.71 9.42
C TYR A 44 -14.53 3.00 10.23
N GLN A 45 -14.69 1.69 10.43
CA GLN A 45 -13.63 0.83 11.00
C GLN A 45 -12.47 0.60 10.00
N SER A 46 -12.69 0.92 8.73
CA SER A 46 -11.68 0.90 7.66
C SER A 46 -11.98 1.94 6.58
N LEU A 47 -10.96 2.69 6.14
CA LEU A 47 -11.02 3.72 5.10
C LEU A 47 -10.12 3.35 3.91
N LEU A 48 -10.51 3.70 2.70
CA LEU A 48 -9.59 3.71 1.55
C LEU A 48 -8.79 5.02 1.57
N LEU A 49 -7.47 4.95 1.72
CA LEU A 49 -6.57 6.11 1.67
C LEU A 49 -5.50 5.89 0.60
N LEU A 50 -5.37 6.82 -0.35
CA LEU A 50 -4.37 6.77 -1.43
C LEU A 50 -4.33 5.42 -2.19
N GLY A 51 -5.51 4.81 -2.40
CA GLY A 51 -5.63 3.51 -3.07
C GLY A 51 -5.32 2.29 -2.19
N GLN A 52 -5.25 2.43 -0.87
CA GLN A 52 -4.98 1.35 0.08
C GLN A 52 -6.04 1.32 1.18
N ARG A 53 -6.54 0.13 1.54
CA ARG A 53 -7.62 -0.03 2.54
C ARG A 53 -7.08 -0.05 3.96
N VAL A 54 -6.94 1.12 4.59
CA VAL A 54 -6.53 1.29 5.99
C VAL A 54 -7.63 0.81 6.93
N SER A 55 -7.37 -0.20 7.76
CA SER A 55 -8.30 -0.64 8.82
C SER A 55 -7.61 -0.67 10.18
N ARG A 56 -8.36 -0.97 11.25
CA ARG A 56 -7.76 -1.35 12.55
C ARG A 56 -6.76 -2.51 12.47
N LEU A 57 -6.82 -3.33 11.41
CA LEU A 57 -5.90 -4.42 11.10
C LEU A 57 -4.80 -4.03 10.07
N GLY A 58 -4.79 -2.77 9.61
CA GLY A 58 -3.84 -2.23 8.63
C GLY A 58 -4.37 -2.16 7.18
N MET A 59 -3.52 -1.62 6.30
CA MET A 59 -3.70 -1.45 4.85
C MET A 59 -3.59 -2.79 4.12
N SER A 60 -4.70 -3.50 3.83
CA SER A 60 -4.70 -4.88 3.28
C SER A 60 -3.66 -5.75 3.98
N THR A 61 -4.05 -6.47 5.05
CA THR A 61 -3.11 -7.02 6.04
C THR A 61 -1.83 -7.51 5.37
N HIS A 62 -0.66 -7.00 5.80
CA HIS A 62 0.63 -7.46 5.27
C HIS A 62 0.66 -8.99 5.19
N LYS A 63 0.00 -9.63 6.16
CA LYS A 63 -0.30 -11.04 6.19
C LYS A 63 -1.00 -11.58 4.94
N GLU A 64 -2.12 -11.04 4.48
CA GLU A 64 -2.79 -11.50 3.25
C GLU A 64 -1.92 -11.35 2.00
N LYS A 65 -1.16 -10.25 1.87
CA LYS A 65 -0.27 -10.06 0.71
C LYS A 65 0.94 -11.00 0.75
N VAL A 66 1.47 -11.26 1.94
CA VAL A 66 2.53 -12.25 2.17
C VAL A 66 2.00 -13.66 1.92
N ASP A 67 0.84 -14.01 2.48
CA ASP A 67 0.20 -15.31 2.31
C ASP A 67 -0.10 -15.56 0.83
N ALA A 68 -0.57 -14.57 0.07
CA ALA A 68 -0.76 -14.69 -1.38
C ALA A 68 0.55 -14.98 -2.13
N ILE A 69 1.67 -14.35 -1.76
CA ILE A 69 2.98 -14.64 -2.36
C ILE A 69 3.48 -16.03 -1.97
N LEU A 70 3.26 -16.46 -0.73
CA LEU A 70 3.65 -17.78 -0.25
C LEU A 70 2.85 -18.91 -0.93
N GLN A 71 1.65 -18.61 -1.43
CA GLN A 71 0.81 -19.56 -2.18
C GLN A 71 1.04 -19.52 -3.70
N LEU A 72 1.86 -18.58 -4.21
CA LEU A 72 2.20 -18.59 -5.63
C LEU A 72 3.06 -19.81 -5.96
N GLU A 73 2.75 -20.46 -7.08
CA GLU A 73 3.66 -21.45 -7.64
C GLU A 73 4.97 -20.79 -8.07
N GLU A 74 6.06 -21.54 -7.94
CA GLU A 74 7.37 -21.12 -8.41
C GLU A 74 7.30 -20.79 -9.92
N PRO A 75 7.77 -19.61 -10.37
CA PRO A 75 7.72 -19.23 -11.77
C PRO A 75 8.57 -20.18 -12.61
N LYS A 76 7.94 -20.80 -13.62
CA LYS A 76 8.57 -21.81 -14.50
C LYS A 76 8.99 -21.23 -15.86
N ASP A 77 8.59 -20.00 -16.17
CA ASP A 77 8.88 -19.35 -17.43
C ASP A 77 9.23 -17.86 -17.22
N VAL A 78 9.80 -17.24 -18.26
CA VAL A 78 10.21 -15.83 -18.22
C VAL A 78 9.03 -14.88 -17.96
N PRO A 79 7.84 -15.05 -18.58
CA PRO A 79 6.67 -14.19 -18.30
C PRO A 79 6.17 -14.26 -16.85
N THR A 80 6.09 -15.46 -16.26
CA THR A 80 5.68 -15.64 -14.86
C THR A 80 6.75 -15.10 -13.91
N LEU A 81 8.04 -15.23 -14.24
CA LEU A 81 9.12 -14.62 -13.47
C LEU A 81 9.07 -13.09 -13.49
N GLN A 82 8.77 -12.47 -14.64
CA GLN A 82 8.56 -11.01 -14.73
C GLN A 82 7.38 -10.55 -13.87
N THR A 83 6.29 -11.31 -13.91
CA THR A 83 5.08 -11.02 -13.14
C THR A 83 5.37 -11.12 -11.63
N PHE A 84 6.05 -12.19 -11.22
CA PHE A 84 6.50 -12.39 -9.84
C PHE A 84 7.40 -11.24 -9.35
N LEU A 85 8.42 -10.86 -10.14
CA LEU A 85 9.32 -9.75 -9.77
C LEU A 85 8.60 -8.39 -9.71
N GLY A 86 7.60 -8.18 -10.58
CA GLY A 86 6.70 -7.02 -10.50
C GLY A 86 5.93 -6.97 -9.18
N MET A 87 5.39 -8.10 -8.72
CA MET A 87 4.71 -8.21 -7.44
C MET A 87 5.65 -8.00 -6.25
N MET A 88 6.85 -8.57 -6.29
CA MET A 88 7.87 -8.43 -5.24
C MET A 88 8.36 -6.99 -5.05
N THR A 89 8.22 -6.14 -6.06
CA THR A 89 8.59 -4.71 -5.97
C THR A 89 7.81 -3.99 -4.85
N TYR A 90 6.56 -4.41 -4.57
CA TYR A 90 5.78 -3.89 -3.45
C TYR A 90 6.47 -4.10 -2.08
N PHE A 91 7.24 -5.19 -1.96
CA PHE A 91 7.92 -5.58 -0.71
C PHE A 91 9.37 -5.08 -0.62
N SER A 92 9.88 -4.43 -1.66
CA SER A 92 11.29 -4.04 -1.77
C SER A 92 11.80 -3.17 -0.61
N SER A 93 10.96 -2.31 -0.03
CA SER A 93 11.32 -1.47 1.12
C SER A 93 11.36 -2.22 2.46
N TYR A 94 10.79 -3.42 2.52
CA TYR A 94 10.70 -4.24 3.74
C TYR A 94 11.78 -5.32 3.82
N ILE A 95 12.49 -5.58 2.72
CA ILE A 95 13.50 -6.64 2.61
C ILE A 95 14.89 -5.99 2.57
N PRO A 96 15.72 -6.14 3.63
CA PRO A 96 17.09 -5.67 3.60
C PRO A 96 17.86 -6.29 2.44
N TYR A 97 18.65 -5.49 1.73
CA TYR A 97 19.42 -5.92 0.56
C TYR A 97 18.57 -6.50 -0.59
N TYR A 98 17.29 -6.11 -0.70
CA TYR A 98 16.36 -6.58 -1.73
C TYR A 98 17.00 -6.65 -3.13
N THR A 99 17.62 -5.55 -3.58
CA THR A 99 18.27 -5.47 -4.89
C THR A 99 19.32 -6.55 -5.11
N TRP A 100 20.12 -6.88 -4.09
CA TRP A 100 21.13 -7.92 -4.16
C TRP A 100 20.50 -9.33 -4.21
N ILE A 101 19.41 -9.53 -3.46
CA ILE A 101 18.67 -10.80 -3.41
C ILE A 101 17.98 -11.10 -4.75
N VAL A 102 17.37 -10.09 -5.39
CA VAL A 102 16.64 -10.28 -6.66
C VAL A 102 17.53 -10.16 -7.90
N ALA A 103 18.75 -9.64 -7.77
CA ALA A 103 19.72 -9.53 -8.87
C ALA A 103 19.91 -10.82 -9.70
N PRO A 104 20.10 -12.03 -9.11
CA PRO A 104 20.20 -13.27 -9.88
C PRO A 104 18.92 -13.58 -10.67
N LEU A 105 17.74 -13.24 -10.13
CA LEU A 105 16.46 -13.44 -10.83
C LEU A 105 16.31 -12.48 -12.02
N PHE A 106 16.73 -11.21 -11.86
CA PHE A 106 16.79 -10.27 -12.97
C PHE A 106 17.81 -10.66 -14.04
N HIS A 107 18.86 -11.41 -13.67
CA HIS A 107 19.79 -11.97 -14.66
C HIS A 107 19.13 -13.02 -15.55
N LEU A 108 18.23 -13.84 -14.99
CA LEU A 108 17.42 -14.81 -15.76
C LEU A 108 16.45 -14.14 -16.75
N LEU A 109 16.07 -12.88 -16.49
CA LEU A 109 15.26 -12.08 -17.41
C LEU A 109 16.06 -11.47 -18.57
N ARG A 110 17.39 -11.42 -18.48
CA ARG A 110 18.23 -10.93 -19.57
C ARG A 110 18.32 -12.04 -20.62
N LYS A 111 17.66 -11.80 -21.75
CA LYS A 111 17.81 -12.58 -22.98
C LYS A 111 19.31 -12.82 -23.23
N SER A 112 19.72 -14.07 -23.41
CA SER A 112 21.06 -14.41 -23.88
C SER A 112 21.41 -13.53 -25.10
N PRO A 113 22.61 -12.94 -25.18
CA PRO A 113 23.00 -12.13 -26.34
C PRO A 113 23.10 -12.92 -27.65
N ASN A 114 22.98 -14.25 -27.61
CA ASN A 114 22.97 -15.10 -28.78
C ASN A 114 21.60 -15.73 -28.94
N GLY A 115 20.94 -15.44 -30.06
CA GLY A 115 19.92 -16.34 -30.57
C GLY A 115 20.58 -17.69 -30.83
N ASP A 116 20.14 -18.71 -30.09
CA ASP A 116 20.04 -20.11 -30.52
C ASP A 116 19.75 -20.98 -29.29
N GLY A 117 18.61 -21.68 -29.35
CA GLY A 117 18.24 -22.76 -28.42
C GLY A 117 17.91 -22.30 -26.99
N ILE A 118 17.13 -23.02 -26.20
CA ILE A 118 16.92 -24.47 -26.21
C ILE A 118 15.48 -24.75 -25.78
N ASN A 119 14.95 -25.82 -26.39
CA ASN A 119 13.77 -26.60 -26.05
C ASN A 119 13.45 -26.72 -24.55
#